data_AF-A0A168MN35-F1
#
_entry.id   AF-A0A168MN35-F1
#
_cell.length_a   1.000
_cell.length_b   1.000
_cell.length_c   1.000
_cell.angle_alpha   90.00
_cell.angle_beta   90.00
_cell.angle_gamma   90.00
#
_symmetry.space_group_name_H-M   'P 1'
#
loop_
_entity.id
_entity.type
_entity.pdbx_description
1 polymer ?
#
loop_
_entity_poly.entity_id
_entity_poly.type
_entity_poly.pdbx_seq_one_letter_code
_entity_poly.pdbx_strand_id
1 'polypeptide(L)' 'QGTIKYIGEVDFAKGTWVGVELESRLGNNDGSVDGKRYFETFPQRGVFVK' A
#
# COMPACT_ATOMS: atom_id res chain seq x y z
N GLN A 1 -11.36 8.31 2.27
CA GLN A 1 -10.26 9.29 2.22
C GLN A 1 -8.97 8.59 2.59
N GLY A 2 -7.85 8.99 2.00
CA GLY A 2 -6.56 8.35 2.25
C GLY A 2 -5.41 9.19 1.72
N THR A 3 -4.21 8.87 2.21
CA THR A 3 -2.97 9.59 1.92
C THR A 3 -2.08 8.71 1.07
N ILE A 4 -1.59 9.24 -0.05
CA ILE A 4 -0.59 8.54 -0.87
C ILE A 4 0.71 8.43 -0.06
N LYS A 5 1.21 7.21 0.07
CA LYS A 5 2.46 6.88 0.78
C LYS A 5 3.54 6.33 -0.15
N TYR A 6 3.14 5.82 -1.31
CA TYR A 6 4.05 5.18 -2.24
C TYR A 6 3.57 5.39 -3.68
N ILE A 7 4.51 5.66 -4.59
CA ILE A 7 4.30 5.63 -6.05
C ILE A 7 5.54 4.97 -6.65
N GLY A 8 5.38 3.84 -7.31
CA GLY A 8 6.52 3.11 -7.87
C GLY A 8 6.19 1.70 -8.36
N GLU A 9 7.22 0.97 -8.75
CA GLU A 9 7.09 -0.43 -9.14
C GLU A 9 6.94 -1.35 -7.92
N VAL A 10 6.23 -2.46 -8.10
CA VAL A 10 6.03 -3.47 -7.05
C VAL A 10 6.45 -4.84 -7.56
N ASP A 11 6.90 -5.70 -6.66
CA ASP A 11 7.45 -7.01 -7.04
C ASP A 11 6.34 -7.99 -7.46
N PHE A 12 5.11 -7.80 -6.96
CA PHE A 12 3.97 -8.69 -7.22
C PHE A 12 3.25 -8.39 -8.54
N ALA A 13 3.52 -7.25 -9.20
CA ALA A 13 2.83 -6.86 -10.43
C ALA A 13 3.60 -5.82 -11.25
N LYS A 14 3.48 -5.89 -12.58
CA LYS A 14 4.14 -4.94 -13.49
C LYS A 14 3.45 -3.58 -13.54
N GLY A 15 4.26 -2.55 -13.77
CA GLY A 15 3.83 -1.16 -13.94
C GLY A 15 3.93 -0.35 -12.66
N THR A 16 3.52 0.91 -12.73
CA THR A 16 3.47 1.80 -11.56
C THR A 16 2.22 1.50 -10.73
N TRP A 17 2.41 1.41 -9.43
CA TRP A 17 1.37 1.25 -8.43
C TRP A 17 1.45 2.38 -7.41
N VAL A 18 0.29 2.69 -6.83
CA VAL A 18 0.14 3.69 -5.78
C VAL A 18 -0.25 2.97 -4.49
N GLY A 19 0.58 3.14 -3.46
CA GLY A 19 0.28 2.70 -2.11
C GLY A 19 -0.42 3.82 -1.35
N VAL A 20 -1.60 3.54 -0.80
CA VAL A 20 -2.43 4.51 -0.08
C VAL A 20 -2.66 4.03 1.35
N GLU A 21 -2.43 4.92 2.31
CA GLU A 21 -2.91 4.75 3.69
C GLU A 21 -4.34 5.28 3.80
N LEU A 22 -5.27 4.40 4.14
CA LEU A 22 -6.64 4.75 4.45
C LEU A 22 -6.74 5.31 5.87
N GLU A 23 -7.67 6.22 6.12
CA GLU A 23 -7.94 6.73 7.47
C GLU A 23 -8.55 5.66 8.39
N SER A 24 -9.44 4.83 7.84
CA SER A 24 -10.10 3.71 8.53
C SER A 24 -9.41 2.38 8.26
N ARG A 25 -9.64 1.37 9.12
CA ARG A 25 -9.15 -0.01 8.96
C ARG A 25 -9.95 -0.79 7.90
N LEU A 26 -9.92 -0.32 6.65
CA LEU A 26 -10.60 -0.92 5.49
C LEU A 26 -9.61 -1.38 4.40
N GLY A 27 -8.32 -1.28 4.68
CA GLY A 27 -7.26 -1.73 3.80
C GLY A 27 -6.98 -3.21 3.93
N ASN A 28 -6.18 -3.75 3.02
CA ASN A 28 -5.85 -5.18 2.97
C ASN A 28 -4.41 -5.49 3.39
N ASN A 29 -3.59 -4.47 3.66
CA ASN A 29 -2.20 -4.62 4.07
C ASN A 29 -1.76 -3.55 5.07
N ASP A 30 -0.50 -3.62 5.49
CA ASP A 30 0.18 -2.68 6.40
C ASP A 30 1.30 -1.89 5.71
N GLY A 31 1.26 -1.82 4.37
CA GLY A 31 2.31 -1.27 3.50
C GLY A 31 3.39 -2.27 3.09
N SER A 32 3.22 -3.54 3.42
CA SER A 32 4.05 -4.65 2.96
C SER A 32 3.26 -5.72 2.19
N VAL A 33 3.93 -6.41 1.27
CA VAL A 33 3.43 -7.59 0.53
C VAL A 33 4.55 -8.61 0.45
N ASP A 34 4.26 -9.88 0.79
CA ASP A 34 5.21 -11.00 0.78
C ASP A 34 6.53 -10.72 1.53
N GLY A 35 6.44 -10.01 2.66
CA GLY A 35 7.59 -9.66 3.50
C GLY A 35 8.40 -8.46 3.00
N LYS A 36 8.11 -7.90 1.82
CA LYS A 36 8.71 -6.66 1.33
C LYS A 36 7.86 -5.45 1.70
N ARG A 37 8.48 -4.45 2.33
CA ARG A 37 7.85 -3.19 2.70
C ARG A 37 8.05 -2.13 1.63
N TYR A 38 6.96 -1.50 1.20
CA TYR A 38 6.96 -0.37 0.26
C TYR A 38 6.66 0.95 0.96
N PHE A 39 5.79 0.92 1.97
CA PHE A 39 5.51 2.06 2.85
C PHE A 39 5.12 1.59 4.25
N GLU A 40 5.02 2.54 5.18
CA GLU A 40 4.57 2.28 6.56
C GLU A 40 3.16 2.82 6.77
N THR A 41 2.30 1.96 7.36
CA THR A 41 0.97 2.32 7.84
C THR A 41 0.54 1.28 8.89
N PHE A 42 -0.57 1.55 9.59
CA PHE A 42 -1.09 0.57 10.54
C PHE A 42 -1.70 -0.65 9.82
N PRO A 43 -1.79 -1.80 10.51
CA PRO A 43 -2.45 -2.97 9.96
C PRO A 43 -3.87 -2.68 9.48
N GLN A 44 -4.18 -3.21 8.29
CA GLN A 44 -5.48 -3.06 7.59
C GLN A 44 -5.77 -1.61 7.19
N ARG A 45 -4.75 -0.78 6.96
CA ARG A 45 -4.93 0.58 6.42
C ARG A 45 -4.23 0.78 5.09
N GLY A 46 -3.32 -0.09 4.69
CA GLY A 46 -2.67 -0.03 3.39
C GLY A 46 -3.54 -0.65 2.29
N VAL A 47 -3.54 -0.01 1.13
CA VAL A 47 -4.03 -0.57 -0.14
C VAL A 47 -3.05 -0.24 -1.26
N PHE A 48 -2.93 -1.14 -2.23
CA PHE A 48 -2.23 -0.88 -3.50
C PHE A 48 -3.27 -0.74 -4.61
N VAL A 49 -3.18 0.34 -5.38
CA VAL A 49 -4.02 0.58 -6.56
C VAL A 49 -3.12 0.84 -7.77
N LYS A 50 -3.60 0.47 -8.96
CA LYS A 50 -2.92 0.74 -10.24
C LYS A 50 -3.60 1.89 -10.95
#